data_AF-A0A356V2Y6-F1
#
_entry.id   AF-A0A356V2Y6-F1
#
_cell.length_a   1.000
_cell.length_b   1.000
_cell.length_c   1.000
_cell.angle_alpha   90.00
_cell.angle_beta   90.00
_cell.angle_gamma   90.00
#
_symmetry.space_group_name_H-M   'P 1'
#
loop_
_entity.id
_entity.type
_entity.pdbx_description
1 polymer ?
#
loop_
_entity_poly.entity_id
_entity_poly.type
_entity_poly.pdbx_seq_one_letter_code
_entity_poly.pdbx_strand_id
1 'polypeptide(L)'
;METSGNKTSRNHKLTWFLGAPIVLIGGMFLLGNFGVVGSQSTIVDSYSDIGKASSLRTNVSEQCQISMIDLHGQEKWDVAMAEQAAIESAGGAAISHKLTEEELVQALADKVEAAAPIGSGIGIFFIFMALILTFARGIAPAVDPRPILIGLAGVALVFLLDIWLVSPLSTPGQTVLILTIPALMTAYGVKYAVGILAKNELLAVIFPPLMLIIAVLGSILAGITNPTPAAALGAGGAILLASYRKLRDQDKSGKLILQATFAIVIMILVGVNFDLRINRDTVPVEDWLAFFVAKGTYLFAMFGLLYGCWV
;
A
#
# COMPACT_ATOMS: atom_id res chain seq x y z
N MET A 1 20.90 16.83 37.13
CA MET A 1 21.28 17.58 35.91
C MET A 1 20.17 17.39 34.90
N GLU A 2 19.25 18.36 34.84
CA GLU A 2 18.26 18.42 33.76
C GLU A 2 19.01 18.52 32.44
N THR A 3 18.85 17.51 31.59
CA THR A 3 19.38 17.56 30.23
C THR A 3 18.65 18.68 29.50
N SER A 4 19.38 19.74 29.18
CA SER A 4 18.92 20.81 28.30
C SER A 4 18.41 20.18 27.00
N GLY A 5 17.11 19.97 26.89
CA GLY A 5 16.47 19.46 25.69
C GLY A 5 16.90 20.37 24.54
N ASN A 6 17.55 19.80 23.52
CA ASN A 6 18.01 20.55 22.35
C ASN A 6 16.81 21.32 21.77
N LYS A 7 16.73 22.63 22.06
CA LYS A 7 15.59 23.46 21.66
C LYS A 7 15.65 23.61 20.14
N THR A 8 14.83 22.84 19.43
CA THR A 8 14.71 22.94 17.98
C THR A 8 13.99 24.23 17.60
N SER A 9 14.50 24.94 16.59
CA SER A 9 13.91 26.20 16.13
C SER A 9 12.52 25.97 15.52
N ARG A 10 11.67 27.00 15.52
CA ARG A 10 10.35 26.96 14.86
C ARG A 10 10.48 26.58 13.38
N ASN A 11 11.46 27.14 12.69
CA ASN A 11 11.72 26.85 11.29
C ASN A 11 12.10 25.38 11.09
N HIS A 12 12.94 24.81 11.96
CA HIS A 12 13.27 23.38 11.91
C HIS A 12 12.01 22.50 12.06
N LYS A 13 11.15 22.80 13.03
CA LYS A 13 9.90 22.06 13.22
C LYS A 13 8.98 22.17 12.00
N LEU A 14 8.83 23.37 11.45
CA LEU A 14 8.02 23.61 10.26
C LEU A 14 8.58 22.87 9.04
N THR A 15 9.90 22.87 8.83
CA THR A 15 10.54 22.18 7.70
C THR A 15 10.27 20.68 7.74
N TRP A 16 10.48 20.02 8.89
CA TRP A 16 10.49 18.55 8.93
C TRP A 16 9.14 17.93 9.28
N PHE A 17 8.29 18.59 10.06
CA PHE A 17 6.99 18.03 10.47
C PHE A 17 5.82 18.51 9.62
N LEU A 18 5.99 19.57 8.81
CA LEU A 18 4.95 20.10 7.94
C LEU A 18 5.42 20.19 6.48
N GLY A 19 6.55 20.84 6.23
CA GLY A 19 7.08 21.05 4.89
C GLY A 19 7.41 19.74 4.17
N ALA A 20 8.24 18.89 4.77
CA ALA A 20 8.64 17.62 4.17
C ALA A 20 7.44 16.69 3.90
N PRO A 21 6.49 16.47 4.83
CA PRO A 21 5.30 15.68 4.53
C PRO A 21 4.42 16.27 3.42
N ILE A 22 4.19 17.59 3.41
CA ILE A 22 3.42 18.24 2.34
C ILE A 22 4.11 18.06 0.98
N VAL A 23 5.43 18.24 0.92
CA VAL A 23 6.18 18.08 -0.33
C VAL A 23 6.15 16.63 -0.80
N LEU A 24 6.39 15.65 0.08
CA LEU A 24 6.42 14.25 -0.29
C LEU A 24 5.04 13.72 -0.68
N ILE A 25 4.03 13.95 0.17
CA ILE A 25 2.66 13.44 -0.06
C ILE A 25 1.98 14.27 -1.14
N GLY A 26 1.99 15.60 -1.02
CA GLY A 26 1.38 16.49 -2.01
C GLY A 26 2.07 16.39 -3.36
N GLY A 27 3.39 16.25 -3.41
CA GLY A 27 4.13 15.98 -4.64
C GLY A 27 3.71 14.66 -5.30
N MET A 28 3.59 13.58 -4.52
CA MET A 28 3.09 12.29 -5.01
C MET A 28 1.68 12.40 -5.62
N PHE A 29 0.75 13.09 -4.95
CA PHE A 29 -0.60 13.33 -5.49
C PHE A 29 -0.60 14.19 -6.74
N LEU A 30 0.20 15.26 -6.78
CA LEU A 30 0.33 16.11 -7.96
C LEU A 30 0.87 15.32 -9.15
N LEU A 31 1.94 14.55 -8.95
CA LEU A 31 2.51 13.68 -9.99
C LEU A 31 1.51 12.60 -10.44
N GLY A 32 0.67 12.10 -9.53
CA GLY A 32 -0.43 11.20 -9.87
C GLY A 32 -1.45 11.84 -10.82
N ASN A 33 -1.85 13.10 -10.55
CA ASN A 33 -2.78 13.84 -11.41
C ASN A 33 -2.22 14.12 -12.82
N PHE A 34 -0.89 14.19 -12.96
CA PHE A 34 -0.23 14.35 -14.26
C PHE A 34 0.15 13.02 -14.93
N GLY A 35 -0.28 11.87 -14.38
CA GLY A 35 0.02 10.55 -14.93
C GLY A 35 1.49 10.12 -14.80
N VAL A 36 2.30 10.86 -14.04
CA VAL A 36 3.71 10.49 -13.78
C VAL A 36 3.80 9.33 -12.81
N VAL A 37 2.88 9.28 -11.85
CA VAL A 37 2.73 8.19 -10.88
C VAL A 37 1.40 7.50 -11.13
N GLY A 38 1.41 6.19 -11.31
CA GLY A 38 0.18 5.46 -11.65
C GLY A 38 0.38 3.96 -11.75
N SER A 39 -0.61 3.27 -12.32
CA SER A 39 -0.49 1.83 -12.53
C SER A 39 0.56 1.53 -13.60
N GLN A 40 1.37 0.52 -13.35
CA GLN A 40 2.22 -0.16 -14.34
C GLN A 40 1.79 -1.63 -14.53
N SER A 41 0.63 -2.01 -13.98
CA SER A 41 0.14 -3.39 -14.07
C SER A 41 -0.28 -3.73 -15.48
N THR A 42 0.27 -4.81 -16.00
CA THR A 42 -0.08 -5.43 -17.30
C THR A 42 -1.06 -6.59 -17.14
N ILE A 43 -1.55 -6.85 -15.92
CA ILE A 43 -2.52 -7.93 -15.67
C ILE A 43 -3.85 -7.53 -16.31
N VAL A 44 -4.33 -8.34 -17.27
CA VAL A 44 -5.64 -8.20 -17.90
C VAL A 44 -6.56 -9.29 -17.36
N ASP A 45 -7.75 -8.90 -16.91
CA ASP A 45 -8.76 -9.85 -16.45
C ASP A 45 -9.29 -10.68 -17.60
N SER A 46 -9.70 -11.93 -17.35
CA SER A 46 -10.22 -12.81 -18.41
C SER A 46 -11.62 -12.42 -18.90
N TYR A 47 -12.25 -11.48 -18.22
CA TYR A 47 -13.61 -11.00 -18.49
C TYR A 47 -13.60 -9.49 -18.59
N SER A 48 -14.48 -8.94 -19.44
CA SER A 48 -14.69 -7.50 -19.51
C SER A 48 -15.26 -6.97 -18.19
N ASP A 49 -14.95 -5.71 -17.89
CA ASP A 49 -15.61 -5.01 -16.79
C ASP A 49 -17.13 -5.01 -16.99
N ILE A 50 -17.87 -5.13 -15.89
CA ILE A 50 -19.32 -4.93 -15.91
C ILE A 50 -19.56 -3.45 -16.19
N GLY A 51 -20.50 -3.14 -17.10
CA GLY A 51 -20.87 -1.77 -17.42
C GLY A 51 -21.30 -0.98 -16.16
N LYS A 52 -21.14 0.35 -16.20
CA LYS A 52 -21.57 1.23 -15.09
C LYS A 52 -23.02 0.92 -14.73
N ALA A 53 -23.26 0.63 -13.46
CA ALA A 53 -24.61 0.53 -12.90
C ALA A 53 -25.12 1.91 -12.49
N SER A 54 -26.44 2.07 -12.43
CA SER A 54 -27.06 3.24 -11.83
C SER A 54 -26.69 3.36 -10.36
N SER A 55 -26.62 4.60 -9.86
CA SER A 55 -26.26 4.92 -8.48
C SER A 55 -27.21 4.32 -7.43
N LEU A 56 -28.45 4.04 -7.80
CA LEU A 56 -29.41 3.28 -7.02
C LEU A 56 -30.02 2.16 -7.87
N ARG A 57 -30.36 1.04 -7.24
CA ARG A 57 -31.12 -0.02 -7.92
C ARG A 57 -32.54 0.49 -8.18
N THR A 58 -32.85 0.75 -9.44
CA THR A 58 -34.16 1.25 -9.91
C THR A 58 -35.12 0.14 -10.29
N ASN A 59 -34.62 -1.02 -10.71
CA ASN A 59 -35.44 -2.21 -10.96
C ASN A 59 -35.74 -2.95 -9.64
N VAL A 60 -36.65 -2.39 -8.85
CA VAL A 60 -37.08 -2.92 -7.55
C VAL A 60 -38.60 -2.89 -7.43
N SER A 61 -39.16 -3.60 -6.44
CA SER A 61 -40.60 -3.52 -6.16
C SER A 61 -41.01 -2.12 -5.69
N GLU A 62 -42.27 -1.74 -5.87
CA GLU A 62 -42.80 -0.43 -5.44
C GLU A 62 -42.51 -0.14 -3.97
N GLN A 63 -42.61 -1.15 -3.10
CA GLN A 63 -42.31 -1.02 -1.68
C GLN A 63 -40.82 -0.72 -1.43
N CYS A 64 -39.92 -1.31 -2.22
CA CYS A 64 -38.49 -1.03 -2.14
C CYS A 64 -38.17 0.35 -2.72
N GLN A 65 -38.84 0.77 -3.79
CA GLN A 65 -38.73 2.13 -4.32
C GLN A 65 -39.10 3.18 -3.26
N ILE A 66 -40.25 3.04 -2.59
CA ILE A 66 -40.68 3.96 -1.52
C ILE A 66 -39.60 4.03 -0.44
N SER A 67 -39.11 2.87 0.01
CA SER A 67 -38.06 2.80 1.03
C SER A 67 -36.75 3.46 0.56
N MET A 68 -36.39 3.32 -0.72
CA MET A 68 -35.19 3.93 -1.30
C MET A 68 -35.32 5.45 -1.39
N ILE A 69 -36.50 5.95 -1.78
CA ILE A 69 -36.80 7.39 -1.81
C ILE A 69 -36.78 7.97 -0.40
N ASP A 70 -37.36 7.28 0.58
CA ASP A 70 -37.36 7.72 1.97
C ASP A 70 -35.94 7.79 2.56
N LEU A 71 -35.07 6.83 2.22
CA LEU A 71 -33.69 6.77 2.71
C LEU A 71 -32.73 7.73 1.99
N HIS A 72 -32.88 7.89 0.68
CA HIS A 72 -31.89 8.57 -0.16
C HIS A 72 -32.39 9.90 -0.76
N GLY A 73 -33.69 10.17 -0.71
CA GLY A 73 -34.34 11.36 -1.24
C GLY A 73 -34.77 11.21 -2.70
N GLN A 74 -35.85 11.89 -3.07
CA GLN A 74 -36.42 11.88 -4.43
C GLN A 74 -35.40 12.30 -5.50
N GLU A 75 -34.59 13.32 -5.22
CA GLU A 75 -33.61 13.84 -6.17
C GLU A 75 -32.59 12.76 -6.60
N LYS A 76 -32.08 11.96 -5.66
CA LYS A 76 -31.15 10.86 -5.97
C LYS A 76 -31.84 9.72 -6.70
N TRP A 77 -33.10 9.45 -6.38
CA TRP A 77 -33.90 8.47 -7.11
C TRP A 77 -34.08 8.88 -8.58
N ASP A 78 -34.38 10.15 -8.82
CA ASP A 78 -34.57 10.68 -10.18
C ASP A 78 -33.26 10.65 -10.98
N VAL A 79 -32.10 10.98 -10.36
CA VAL A 79 -30.78 10.82 -10.98
C VAL A 79 -30.52 9.36 -11.35
N ALA A 80 -30.76 8.42 -10.43
CA ALA A 80 -30.55 7.00 -10.70
C ALA A 80 -31.46 6.47 -11.82
N MET A 81 -32.69 6.96 -11.92
CA MET A 81 -33.61 6.65 -13.03
C MET A 81 -33.09 7.19 -14.37
N ALA A 82 -32.54 8.41 -14.40
CA ALA A 82 -31.93 8.98 -15.59
C ALA A 82 -30.67 8.21 -16.02
N GLU A 83 -29.82 7.83 -15.06
CA GLU A 83 -28.66 6.96 -15.30
C GLU A 83 -29.09 5.61 -15.86
N GLN A 84 -30.11 4.98 -15.28
CA GLN A 84 -30.64 3.70 -15.74
C GLN A 84 -31.17 3.80 -17.18
N ALA A 85 -31.93 4.85 -17.50
CA ALA A 85 -32.44 5.08 -18.84
C ALA A 85 -31.31 5.30 -19.86
N ALA A 86 -30.25 6.02 -19.47
CA ALA A 86 -29.07 6.22 -20.30
C ALA A 86 -28.33 4.88 -20.56
N ILE A 87 -28.16 4.05 -19.52
CA ILE A 87 -27.55 2.72 -19.64
C ILE A 87 -28.37 1.83 -20.58
N GLU A 88 -29.69 1.80 -20.43
CA GLU A 88 -30.59 1.03 -21.30
C GLU A 88 -30.56 1.53 -22.76
N SER A 89 -30.53 2.84 -22.97
CA SER A 89 -30.41 3.44 -24.30
C SER A 89 -29.08 3.12 -25.00
N ALA A 90 -28.03 2.85 -24.22
CA ALA A 90 -26.72 2.41 -24.71
C ALA A 90 -26.64 0.89 -24.95
N GLY A 91 -27.76 0.15 -24.80
CA GLY A 91 -27.82 -1.31 -24.97
C GLY A 91 -27.86 -2.11 -23.66
N GLY A 92 -28.09 -1.45 -22.52
CA GLY A 92 -28.09 -2.04 -21.19
C GLY A 92 -26.70 -2.02 -20.53
N ALA A 93 -26.64 -2.45 -19.27
CA ALA A 93 -25.35 -2.61 -18.60
C ALA A 93 -24.57 -3.70 -19.34
N ALA A 94 -23.36 -3.38 -19.80
CA ALA A 94 -22.51 -4.34 -20.49
C ALA A 94 -22.38 -5.61 -19.62
N ILE A 95 -22.92 -6.71 -20.12
CA ILE A 95 -22.82 -8.01 -19.46
C ILE A 95 -21.36 -8.42 -19.59
N SER A 96 -20.71 -8.66 -18.46
CA SER A 96 -19.33 -9.15 -18.45
C SER A 96 -19.23 -10.40 -19.31
N HIS A 97 -18.47 -10.32 -20.40
CA HIS A 97 -18.19 -11.45 -21.29
C HIS A 97 -16.73 -11.85 -21.16
N LYS A 98 -16.45 -13.11 -21.50
CA LYS A 98 -15.07 -13.58 -21.56
C LYS A 98 -14.38 -12.89 -22.74
N LEU A 99 -13.26 -12.23 -22.48
CA LEU A 99 -12.51 -11.54 -23.53
C LEU A 99 -12.00 -12.55 -24.56
N THR A 100 -12.14 -12.18 -25.82
CA THR A 100 -11.52 -12.87 -26.95
C THR A 100 -10.01 -12.67 -26.93
N GLU A 101 -9.28 -13.48 -27.68
CA GLU A 101 -7.81 -13.37 -27.77
C GLU A 101 -7.38 -12.00 -28.32
N GLU A 102 -8.12 -11.47 -29.29
CA GLU A 102 -7.89 -10.14 -29.86
C GLU A 102 -8.15 -9.02 -28.83
N GLU A 103 -9.24 -9.10 -28.06
CA GLU A 103 -9.54 -8.14 -27.00
C GLU A 103 -8.50 -8.19 -25.86
N LEU A 104 -7.98 -9.37 -25.53
CA LEU A 104 -6.91 -9.51 -24.53
C LEU A 104 -5.61 -8.83 -24.98
N VAL A 105 -5.23 -9.01 -26.25
CA VAL A 105 -4.04 -8.38 -26.83
C VAL A 105 -4.21 -6.85 -26.87
N GLN A 106 -5.38 -6.36 -27.27
CA GLN A 106 -5.67 -4.93 -27.29
C GLN A 106 -5.66 -4.34 -25.88
N ALA A 107 -6.34 -4.96 -24.92
CA ALA A 107 -6.38 -4.50 -23.54
C ALA A 107 -4.98 -4.48 -22.90
N LEU A 108 -4.11 -5.43 -23.24
CA LEU A 108 -2.72 -5.41 -22.83
C LEU A 108 -1.96 -4.23 -23.46
N ALA A 109 -2.12 -4.00 -24.76
CA ALA A 109 -1.48 -2.87 -25.45
C ALA A 109 -1.92 -1.52 -24.85
N ASP A 110 -3.22 -1.34 -24.60
CA ASP A 110 -3.77 -0.13 -23.99
C ASP A 110 -3.18 0.09 -22.58
N LYS A 111 -3.03 -0.97 -21.77
CA LYS A 111 -2.40 -0.87 -20.44
C LYS A 111 -0.92 -0.51 -20.51
N VAL A 112 -0.20 -1.01 -21.51
CA VAL A 112 1.23 -0.68 -21.71
C VAL A 112 1.39 0.76 -22.15
N GLU A 113 0.55 1.25 -23.07
CA GLU A 113 0.59 2.64 -23.54
C GLU A 113 0.19 3.64 -22.44
N ALA A 114 -0.82 3.30 -21.64
CA ALA A 114 -1.29 4.15 -20.54
C ALA A 114 -0.44 4.05 -19.26
N ALA A 115 0.60 3.22 -19.25
CA ALA A 115 1.36 2.98 -18.04
C ALA A 115 2.16 4.21 -17.59
N ALA A 116 2.11 4.49 -16.29
CA ALA A 116 2.82 5.62 -15.72
C ALA A 116 4.35 5.35 -15.64
N PRO A 117 5.19 6.40 -15.72
CA PRO A 117 6.63 6.28 -15.49
C PRO A 117 7.02 5.73 -14.11
N ILE A 118 6.26 6.05 -13.06
CA ILE A 118 6.47 5.53 -11.71
C ILE A 118 5.31 4.63 -11.32
N GLY A 119 5.61 3.41 -10.91
CA GLY A 119 4.61 2.46 -10.42
C GLY A 119 4.01 2.90 -9.08
N SER A 120 2.69 2.85 -8.95
CA SER A 120 1.97 3.30 -7.74
C SER A 120 2.44 2.56 -6.48
N GLY A 121 2.71 1.26 -6.57
CA GLY A 121 3.25 0.46 -5.48
C GLY A 121 4.64 0.93 -5.02
N ILE A 122 5.55 1.18 -5.97
CA ILE A 122 6.90 1.70 -5.70
C ILE A 122 6.80 3.11 -5.11
N GLY A 123 6.01 3.98 -5.74
CA GLY A 123 5.71 5.34 -5.28
C GLY A 123 5.27 5.39 -3.82
N ILE A 124 4.19 4.67 -3.48
CA ILE A 124 3.64 4.67 -2.11
C ILE A 124 4.67 4.14 -1.11
N PHE A 125 5.33 3.01 -1.43
CA PHE A 125 6.27 2.37 -0.53
C PHE A 125 7.49 3.27 -0.22
N PHE A 126 8.13 3.83 -1.25
CA PHE A 126 9.33 4.63 -1.06
C PHE A 126 9.06 6.05 -0.54
N ILE A 127 7.87 6.62 -0.81
CA ILE A 127 7.41 7.83 -0.12
C ILE A 127 7.23 7.57 1.38
N PHE A 128 6.65 6.44 1.77
CA PHE A 128 6.54 6.08 3.19
C PHE A 128 7.90 5.94 3.87
N MET A 129 8.89 5.33 3.20
CA MET A 129 10.28 5.28 3.69
C MET A 129 10.90 6.67 3.82
N ALA A 130 10.69 7.56 2.84
CA ALA A 130 11.15 8.94 2.91
C ALA A 130 10.51 9.72 4.06
N LEU A 131 9.24 9.49 4.36
CA LEU A 131 8.57 10.08 5.53
C LEU A 131 9.25 9.62 6.83
N ILE A 132 9.56 8.34 6.99
CA ILE A 132 10.28 7.83 8.17
C ILE A 132 11.65 8.53 8.32
N LEU A 133 12.40 8.64 7.24
CA LEU A 133 13.72 9.28 7.20
C LEU A 133 13.67 10.77 7.58
N THR A 134 12.73 11.51 6.98
CA THR A 134 12.55 12.95 7.23
C THR A 134 12.02 13.23 8.64
N PHE A 135 11.11 12.40 9.16
CA PHE A 135 10.65 12.50 10.56
C PHE A 135 11.78 12.26 11.56
N ALA A 136 12.61 11.23 11.34
CA ALA A 136 13.76 10.97 12.21
C ALA A 136 14.73 12.17 12.25
N ARG A 137 14.96 12.81 11.10
CA ARG A 137 15.76 14.05 11.00
C ARG A 137 15.14 15.23 11.76
N GLY A 138 13.81 15.30 11.77
CA GLY A 138 13.03 16.29 12.52
C GLY A 138 13.16 16.13 14.03
N ILE A 139 13.06 14.89 14.52
CA ILE A 139 13.06 14.56 15.95
C ILE A 139 14.45 14.67 16.57
N ALA A 140 15.49 14.19 15.89
CA ALA A 140 16.84 14.16 16.43
C ALA A 140 17.81 14.92 15.52
N PRO A 141 17.79 16.26 15.51
CA PRO A 141 18.56 17.04 14.55
C PRO A 141 20.08 17.05 14.78
N ALA A 142 20.53 16.66 15.96
CA ALA A 142 21.93 16.66 16.35
C ALA A 142 22.64 15.33 16.05
N VAL A 143 21.92 14.30 15.62
CA VAL A 143 22.53 13.01 15.24
C VAL A 143 23.17 13.11 13.86
N ASP A 144 24.13 12.22 13.59
CA ASP A 144 24.80 12.16 12.29
C ASP A 144 23.76 12.00 11.15
N PRO A 145 23.66 12.96 10.22
CA PRO A 145 22.66 12.89 9.15
C PRO A 145 23.04 11.90 8.04
N ARG A 146 24.29 11.41 7.98
CA ARG A 146 24.77 10.60 6.84
C ARG A 146 23.90 9.39 6.55
N PRO A 147 23.48 8.55 7.53
CA PRO A 147 22.65 7.40 7.22
C PRO A 147 21.26 7.79 6.68
N ILE A 148 20.70 8.88 7.19
CA ILE A 148 19.41 9.41 6.70
C ILE A 148 19.56 9.91 5.26
N LEU A 149 20.64 10.64 4.96
CA LEU A 149 20.92 11.15 3.61
C LEU A 149 21.19 10.02 2.61
N ILE A 150 21.90 8.97 3.01
CA ILE A 150 22.08 7.75 2.19
C ILE A 150 20.73 7.10 1.90
N GLY A 151 19.84 7.03 2.90
CA GLY A 151 18.50 6.51 2.71
C GLY A 151 17.66 7.34 1.73
N LEU A 152 17.71 8.68 1.85
CA LEU A 152 16.99 9.59 0.95
C LEU A 152 17.57 9.57 -0.47
N ALA A 153 18.89 9.46 -0.60
CA ALA A 153 19.53 9.23 -1.89
C ALA A 153 19.10 7.91 -2.51
N GLY A 154 18.94 6.85 -1.69
CA GLY A 154 18.33 5.59 -2.10
C GLY A 154 16.93 5.77 -2.67
N VAL A 155 16.05 6.50 -1.96
CA VAL A 155 14.68 6.80 -2.45
C VAL A 155 14.71 7.56 -3.78
N ALA A 156 15.55 8.59 -3.89
CA ALA A 156 15.68 9.36 -5.13
C ALA A 156 16.17 8.48 -6.29
N LEU A 157 17.17 7.62 -6.03
CA LEU A 157 17.67 6.67 -7.02
C LEU A 157 16.62 5.63 -7.41
N VAL A 158 15.76 5.18 -6.49
CA VAL A 158 14.64 4.30 -6.86
C VAL A 158 13.75 4.97 -7.89
N PHE A 159 13.30 6.20 -7.66
CA PHE A 159 12.43 6.89 -8.64
C PHE A 159 13.14 7.16 -9.96
N LEU A 160 14.43 7.48 -9.93
CA LEU A 160 15.21 7.62 -11.16
C LEU A 160 15.31 6.29 -11.93
N LEU A 161 15.59 5.18 -11.25
CA LEU A 161 15.67 3.89 -11.94
C LEU A 161 14.29 3.35 -12.36
N ASP A 162 13.24 3.65 -11.61
CA ASP A 162 11.85 3.32 -11.99
C ASP A 162 11.46 4.03 -13.29
N ILE A 163 11.71 5.33 -13.39
CA ILE A 163 11.42 6.12 -14.61
C ILE A 163 12.24 5.64 -15.82
N TRP A 164 13.52 5.29 -15.62
CA TRP A 164 14.46 5.13 -16.74
C TRP A 164 14.70 3.67 -17.14
N LEU A 165 14.62 2.72 -16.21
CA LEU A 165 15.00 1.32 -16.42
C LEU A 165 13.86 0.33 -16.19
N VAL A 166 12.84 0.70 -15.42
CA VAL A 166 11.66 -0.15 -15.20
C VAL A 166 10.62 0.18 -16.25
N SER A 167 10.13 -0.84 -16.94
CA SER A 167 9.05 -0.71 -17.91
C SER A 167 7.86 -1.55 -17.46
N PRO A 168 6.65 -1.30 -18.00
CA PRO A 168 5.47 -2.13 -17.71
C PRO A 168 5.65 -3.60 -18.12
N LEU A 169 6.61 -3.87 -19.02
CA LEU A 169 6.97 -5.20 -19.50
C LEU A 169 8.14 -5.82 -18.74
N SER A 170 8.75 -5.09 -17.80
CA SER A 170 9.82 -5.62 -16.95
C SER A 170 9.25 -6.70 -16.04
N THR A 171 9.91 -7.86 -15.97
CA THR A 171 9.45 -8.91 -15.07
C THR A 171 9.63 -8.48 -13.62
N PRO A 172 8.82 -9.00 -12.67
CA PRO A 172 9.00 -8.69 -11.26
C PRO A 172 10.42 -8.99 -10.75
N GLY A 173 11.06 -10.06 -11.26
CA GLY A 173 12.46 -10.37 -10.98
C GLY A 173 13.43 -9.30 -11.48
N GLN A 174 13.24 -8.80 -12.71
CA GLN A 174 14.04 -7.69 -13.25
C GLN A 174 13.89 -6.42 -12.42
N THR A 175 12.65 -6.04 -12.08
CA THR A 175 12.37 -4.85 -11.27
C THR A 175 13.05 -4.94 -9.90
N VAL A 176 12.98 -6.10 -9.23
CA VAL A 176 13.70 -6.33 -7.97
C VAL A 176 15.20 -6.16 -8.17
N LEU A 177 15.80 -6.74 -9.21
CA LEU A 177 17.24 -6.64 -9.45
C LEU A 177 17.68 -5.20 -9.72
N ILE A 178 16.95 -4.45 -10.56
CA ILE A 178 17.23 -3.04 -10.87
C ILE A 178 17.19 -2.19 -9.60
N LEU A 179 16.18 -2.41 -8.75
CA LEU A 179 15.94 -1.59 -7.57
C LEU A 179 16.65 -2.09 -6.31
N THR A 180 17.37 -3.22 -6.35
CA THR A 180 17.97 -3.82 -5.15
C THR A 180 18.97 -2.89 -4.48
N ILE A 181 19.90 -2.30 -5.24
CA ILE A 181 20.95 -1.41 -4.69
C ILE A 181 20.32 -0.18 -3.99
N PRO A 182 19.47 0.63 -4.66
CA PRO A 182 18.88 1.79 -4.00
C PRO A 182 17.88 1.41 -2.89
N ALA A 183 17.22 0.25 -2.98
CA ALA A 183 16.41 -0.28 -1.89
C ALA A 183 17.25 -0.62 -0.65
N LEU A 184 18.44 -1.21 -0.82
CA LEU A 184 19.37 -1.48 0.29
C LEU A 184 19.91 -0.19 0.92
N MET A 185 20.21 0.84 0.11
CA MET A 185 20.58 2.17 0.60
C MET A 185 19.45 2.77 1.45
N THR A 186 18.21 2.70 0.95
CA THR A 186 17.01 3.14 1.67
C THR A 186 16.85 2.37 2.98
N ALA A 187 16.95 1.04 2.95
CA ALA A 187 16.80 0.17 4.11
C ALA A 187 17.87 0.46 5.18
N TYR A 188 19.11 0.77 4.78
CA TYR A 188 20.17 1.19 5.69
C TYR A 188 19.79 2.48 6.45
N GLY A 189 19.31 3.50 5.73
CA GLY A 189 18.86 4.74 6.35
C GLY A 189 17.62 4.56 7.22
N VAL A 190 16.64 3.77 6.76
CA VAL A 190 15.40 3.50 7.49
C VAL A 190 15.69 2.74 8.79
N LYS A 191 16.58 1.75 8.76
CA LYS A 191 17.00 1.03 9.98
C LYS A 191 17.58 1.99 11.03
N TYR A 192 18.42 2.93 10.59
CA TYR A 192 18.97 3.97 11.47
C TYR A 192 17.88 4.91 12.01
N ALA A 193 17.00 5.39 11.12
CA ALA A 193 15.88 6.27 11.44
C ALA A 193 14.91 5.65 12.45
N VAL A 194 14.51 4.39 12.25
CA VAL A 194 13.63 3.65 13.17
C VAL A 194 14.26 3.55 14.56
N GLY A 195 15.58 3.32 14.64
CA GLY A 195 16.30 3.32 15.92
C GLY A 195 16.28 4.66 16.66
N ILE A 196 16.20 5.78 15.93
CA ILE A 196 16.00 7.12 16.51
C ILE A 196 14.56 7.28 16.99
N LEU A 197 13.59 6.97 16.12
CA LEU A 197 12.16 7.13 16.42
C LEU A 197 11.73 6.28 17.62
N ALA A 198 12.24 5.05 17.73
CA ALA A 198 11.93 4.12 18.81
C ALA A 198 12.43 4.60 20.19
N LYS A 199 13.41 5.51 20.24
CA LYS A 199 13.87 6.12 21.51
C LYS A 199 12.91 7.20 22.03
N ASN A 200 12.01 7.70 21.19
CA ASN A 200 11.00 8.65 21.60
C ASN A 200 9.79 7.90 22.17
N GLU A 201 9.62 7.95 23.50
CA GLU A 201 8.57 7.19 24.20
C GLU A 201 7.16 7.49 23.68
N LEU A 202 6.87 8.77 23.41
CA LEU A 202 5.57 9.19 22.90
C LEU A 202 5.25 8.52 21.55
N LEU A 203 6.22 8.54 20.64
CA LEU A 203 6.05 7.93 19.32
C LEU A 203 6.03 6.40 19.41
N ALA A 204 6.89 5.80 20.23
CA ALA A 204 6.95 4.35 20.38
C ALA A 204 5.64 3.75 20.93
N VAL A 205 4.88 4.50 21.72
CA VAL A 205 3.60 4.05 22.32
C VAL A 205 2.40 4.35 21.43
N ILE A 206 2.31 5.56 20.86
CA ILE A 206 1.10 6.02 20.15
C ILE A 206 1.13 5.65 18.66
N PHE A 207 2.30 5.66 18.03
CA PHE A 207 2.41 5.54 16.58
C PHE A 207 1.99 4.18 16.03
N PRO A 208 2.36 3.02 16.62
CA PRO A 208 2.01 1.73 16.04
C PRO A 208 0.49 1.47 15.98
N PRO A 209 -0.31 1.71 17.05
CA PRO A 209 -1.77 1.59 16.97
C PRO A 209 -2.41 2.56 15.98
N LEU A 210 -1.93 3.82 15.93
CA LEU A 210 -2.44 4.82 15.00
C LEU A 210 -2.24 4.41 13.54
N MET A 211 -1.05 3.90 13.20
CA MET A 211 -0.75 3.41 11.86
C MET A 211 -1.66 2.24 11.48
N LEU A 212 -1.96 1.33 12.41
CA LEU A 212 -2.87 0.22 12.16
C LEU A 212 -4.30 0.70 11.86
N ILE A 213 -4.80 1.68 12.62
CA ILE A 213 -6.12 2.28 12.41
C ILE A 213 -6.17 2.99 11.04
N ILE A 214 -5.17 3.81 10.73
CA ILE A 214 -5.11 4.54 9.45
C ILE A 214 -4.97 3.56 8.29
N ALA A 215 -4.18 2.50 8.42
CA ALA A 215 -4.05 1.49 7.39
C ALA A 215 -5.39 0.78 7.13
N VAL A 216 -6.10 0.34 8.18
CA VAL A 216 -7.38 -0.37 8.05
C VAL A 216 -8.48 0.57 7.57
N LEU A 217 -8.78 1.64 8.31
CA LEU A 217 -9.85 2.58 7.95
C LEU A 217 -9.56 3.27 6.63
N GLY A 218 -8.32 3.66 6.38
CA GLY A 218 -7.90 4.25 5.11
C GLY A 218 -8.14 3.29 3.94
N SER A 219 -7.79 2.00 4.09
CA SER A 219 -7.99 1.02 3.02
C SER A 219 -9.47 0.73 2.71
N ILE A 220 -10.36 0.85 3.72
CA ILE A 220 -11.81 0.71 3.55
C ILE A 220 -12.40 1.97 2.89
N LEU A 221 -12.07 3.15 3.42
CA LEU A 221 -12.60 4.43 2.92
C LEU A 221 -12.09 4.77 1.52
N ALA A 222 -10.86 4.36 1.19
CA ALA A 222 -10.32 4.51 -0.16
C ALA A 222 -10.84 3.44 -1.15
N GLY A 223 -11.68 2.50 -0.70
CA GLY A 223 -12.22 1.44 -1.55
C GLY A 223 -11.18 0.43 -2.04
N ILE A 224 -10.01 0.36 -1.41
CA ILE A 224 -8.91 -0.52 -1.82
C ILE A 224 -9.19 -1.97 -1.42
N THR A 225 -9.87 -2.19 -0.28
CA THR A 225 -10.22 -3.52 0.21
C THR A 225 -11.61 -3.54 0.84
N ASN A 226 -12.25 -4.70 0.80
CA ASN A 226 -13.50 -4.94 1.51
C ASN A 226 -13.28 -4.89 3.05
N PRO A 227 -14.35 -4.57 3.82
CA PRO A 227 -14.26 -4.48 5.28
C PRO A 227 -13.76 -5.75 5.97
N THR A 228 -14.09 -6.94 5.46
CA THR A 228 -13.75 -8.22 6.11
C THR A 228 -12.24 -8.52 6.10
N PRO A 229 -11.53 -8.54 4.95
CA PRO A 229 -10.07 -8.71 4.95
C PRO A 229 -9.34 -7.59 5.72
N ALA A 230 -9.83 -6.36 5.63
CA ALA A 230 -9.24 -5.21 6.34
C ALA A 230 -9.33 -5.40 7.86
N ALA A 231 -10.49 -5.82 8.37
CA ALA A 231 -10.69 -6.11 9.78
C ALA A 231 -9.79 -7.25 10.28
N ALA A 232 -9.61 -8.31 9.48
CA ALA A 232 -8.72 -9.42 9.82
C ALA A 232 -7.25 -8.98 9.96
N LEU A 233 -6.76 -8.13 9.03
CA LEU A 233 -5.42 -7.56 9.11
C LEU A 233 -5.26 -6.66 10.36
N GLY A 234 -6.29 -5.88 10.68
CA GLY A 234 -6.35 -5.09 11.91
C GLY A 234 -6.27 -5.95 13.18
N ALA A 235 -7.06 -7.01 13.25
CA ALA A 235 -7.05 -7.93 14.40
C ALA A 235 -5.68 -8.63 14.55
N GLY A 236 -5.12 -9.15 13.46
CA GLY A 236 -3.79 -9.78 13.46
C GLY A 236 -2.69 -8.80 13.88
N GLY A 237 -2.71 -7.57 13.35
CA GLY A 237 -1.78 -6.52 13.75
C GLY A 237 -1.89 -6.15 15.23
N ALA A 238 -3.11 -6.07 15.76
CA ALA A 238 -3.35 -5.78 17.18
C ALA A 238 -2.80 -6.91 18.09
N ILE A 239 -2.96 -8.17 17.71
CA ILE A 239 -2.39 -9.33 18.43
C ILE A 239 -0.86 -9.25 18.48
N LEU A 240 -0.20 -8.98 17.34
CA LEU A 240 1.25 -8.84 17.29
C LEU A 240 1.74 -7.64 18.12
N LEU A 241 1.06 -6.49 18.05
CA LEU A 241 1.42 -5.32 18.85
C LEU A 241 1.25 -5.56 20.36
N ALA A 242 0.15 -6.18 20.77
CA ALA A 242 -0.13 -6.48 22.18
C ALA A 242 0.87 -7.49 22.74
N SER A 243 1.16 -8.57 22.02
CA SER A 243 2.15 -9.58 22.42
C SER A 243 3.57 -9.01 22.48
N TYR A 244 3.97 -8.17 21.52
CA TYR A 244 5.25 -7.47 21.56
C TYR A 244 5.40 -6.60 22.81
N ARG A 245 4.36 -5.83 23.17
CA ARG A 245 4.36 -5.00 24.37
C ARG A 245 4.44 -5.84 25.64
N LYS A 246 3.62 -6.89 25.76
CA LYS A 246 3.63 -7.82 26.91
C LYS A 246 4.97 -8.50 27.12
N LEU A 247 5.66 -8.92 26.04
CA LEU A 247 7.00 -9.49 26.15
C LEU A 247 8.02 -8.48 26.67
N ARG A 248 7.97 -7.22 26.21
CA ARG A 248 8.84 -6.16 26.72
C ARG A 248 8.58 -5.84 28.18
N ASP A 249 7.32 -5.83 28.62
CA ASP A 249 6.95 -5.61 30.02
C ASP A 249 7.45 -6.74 30.95
N GLN A 250 7.77 -7.92 30.39
CA GLN A 250 8.37 -9.07 31.09
C GLN A 250 9.89 -9.19 30.88
N ASP A 251 10.56 -8.16 30.35
CA ASP A 251 11.98 -8.19 29.97
C ASP A 251 12.36 -9.34 29.00
N LYS A 252 11.38 -9.84 28.23
CA LYS A 252 11.58 -10.87 27.21
C LYS A 252 11.79 -10.26 25.83
N SER A 253 12.46 -11.02 24.97
CA SER A 253 12.71 -10.58 23.59
C SER A 253 11.45 -10.64 22.73
N GLY A 254 11.02 -9.48 22.22
CA GLY A 254 9.97 -9.37 21.20
C GLY A 254 10.43 -9.67 19.77
N LYS A 255 11.66 -10.19 19.57
CA LYS A 255 12.27 -10.37 18.25
C LYS A 255 11.44 -11.29 17.34
N LEU A 256 10.86 -12.35 17.87
CA LEU A 256 10.03 -13.29 17.12
C LEU A 256 8.80 -12.59 16.55
N ILE A 257 8.12 -11.76 17.37
CA ILE A 257 6.97 -10.97 16.94
C ILE A 257 7.35 -9.98 15.82
N LEU A 258 8.48 -9.28 15.98
CA LEU A 258 8.98 -8.37 14.93
C LEU A 258 9.30 -9.09 13.62
N GLN A 259 9.93 -10.27 13.70
CA GLN A 259 10.20 -11.10 12.53
C GLN A 259 8.90 -11.57 11.87
N ALA A 260 7.87 -11.91 12.64
CA ALA A 260 6.57 -12.34 12.12
C ALA A 260 5.85 -11.19 11.41
N THR A 261 5.86 -9.99 12.00
CA THR A 261 5.36 -8.77 11.34
C THR A 261 6.10 -8.50 10.03
N PHE A 262 7.43 -8.64 10.03
CA PHE A 262 8.23 -8.47 8.82
C PHE A 262 7.93 -9.53 7.75
N ALA A 263 7.67 -10.78 8.16
CA ALA A 263 7.25 -11.84 7.25
C ALA A 263 5.91 -11.53 6.58
N ILE A 264 4.95 -10.91 7.29
CA ILE A 264 3.68 -10.45 6.68
C ILE A 264 3.96 -9.41 5.59
N VAL A 265 4.85 -8.45 5.84
CA VAL A 265 5.21 -7.43 4.83
C VAL A 265 5.85 -8.08 3.60
N ILE A 266 6.81 -9.00 3.78
CA ILE A 266 7.42 -9.72 2.65
C ILE A 266 6.36 -10.50 1.88
N MET A 267 5.48 -11.23 2.58
CA MET A 267 4.41 -12.02 1.96
C MET A 267 3.49 -11.14 1.09
N ILE A 268 3.09 -9.97 1.58
CA ILE A 268 2.26 -9.01 0.83
C ILE A 268 3.02 -8.49 -0.39
N LEU A 269 4.29 -8.09 -0.23
CA LEU A 269 5.10 -7.59 -1.34
C LEU A 269 5.29 -8.65 -2.42
N VAL A 270 5.57 -9.90 -2.04
CA VAL A 270 5.70 -11.00 -3.01
C VAL A 270 4.36 -11.30 -3.67
N GLY A 271 3.27 -11.36 -2.91
CA GLY A 271 1.93 -11.68 -3.44
C GLY A 271 1.33 -10.61 -4.35
N VAL A 272 1.70 -9.34 -4.19
CA VAL A 272 1.25 -8.24 -5.07
C VAL A 272 2.08 -8.14 -6.35
N ASN A 273 3.35 -8.55 -6.31
CA ASN A 273 4.25 -8.36 -7.46
C ASN A 273 4.47 -9.62 -8.32
N PHE A 274 4.26 -10.82 -7.78
CA PHE A 274 4.51 -12.09 -8.50
C PHE A 274 3.22 -12.91 -8.66
N ASP A 275 3.12 -13.69 -9.73
CA ASP A 275 1.97 -14.57 -9.95
C ASP A 275 2.19 -15.91 -9.23
N LEU A 276 1.57 -16.05 -8.05
CA LEU A 276 1.71 -17.23 -7.20
C LEU A 276 0.88 -18.45 -7.67
N ARG A 277 0.20 -18.37 -8.82
CA ARG A 277 -0.57 -19.49 -9.38
C ARG A 277 0.38 -20.52 -10.01
N ILE A 278 0.63 -21.61 -9.28
CA ILE A 278 1.52 -22.70 -9.70
C ILE A 278 0.87 -23.78 -10.58
N ASN A 279 -0.45 -23.72 -10.79
CA ASN A 279 -1.19 -24.70 -11.60
C ASN A 279 -1.31 -24.31 -13.08
N ARG A 280 -0.44 -23.43 -13.58
CA ARG A 280 -0.41 -23.01 -14.99
C ARG A 280 0.40 -23.99 -15.82
N ASP A 281 0.09 -24.09 -17.12
CA ASP A 281 0.80 -24.99 -18.05
C ASP A 281 2.30 -24.68 -18.14
N THR A 282 2.67 -23.41 -18.01
CA THR A 282 4.06 -22.96 -17.89
C THR A 282 4.19 -21.96 -16.74
N VAL A 283 5.07 -22.26 -15.79
CA VAL A 283 5.34 -21.41 -14.62
C VAL A 283 6.80 -20.97 -14.68
N PRO A 284 7.08 -19.66 -14.83
CA PRO A 284 8.43 -19.12 -14.76
C PRO A 284 9.16 -19.50 -13.46
N VAL A 285 10.49 -19.62 -13.53
CA VAL A 285 11.33 -19.94 -12.36
C VAL A 285 11.21 -18.88 -11.26
N GLU A 286 11.06 -17.60 -11.65
CA GLU A 286 10.87 -16.49 -10.72
C GLU A 286 9.57 -16.62 -9.90
N ASP A 287 8.47 -17.07 -10.53
CA ASP A 287 7.19 -17.30 -9.86
C ASP A 287 7.25 -18.51 -8.91
N TRP A 288 8.00 -19.55 -9.27
CA TRP A 288 8.29 -20.66 -8.36
C TRP A 288 9.05 -20.21 -7.12
N LEU A 289 10.10 -19.41 -7.30
CA LEU A 289 10.89 -18.87 -6.19
C LEU A 289 10.01 -17.96 -5.30
N ALA A 290 9.22 -17.09 -5.92
CA ALA A 290 8.26 -16.22 -5.23
C ALA A 290 7.24 -17.03 -4.43
N PHE A 291 6.69 -18.11 -5.00
CA PHE A 291 5.78 -19.02 -4.30
C PHE A 291 6.42 -19.63 -3.04
N PHE A 292 7.66 -20.12 -3.12
CA PHE A 292 8.33 -20.67 -1.95
C PHE A 292 8.62 -19.62 -0.88
N VAL A 293 9.04 -18.42 -1.28
CA VAL A 293 9.24 -17.29 -0.35
C VAL A 293 7.91 -16.92 0.32
N ALA A 294 6.84 -16.72 -0.46
CA ALA A 294 5.51 -16.38 0.05
C ALA A 294 5.01 -17.46 1.02
N LYS A 295 5.08 -18.74 0.64
CA LYS A 295 4.68 -19.86 1.49
C LYS A 295 5.49 -19.95 2.79
N GLY A 296 6.81 -19.76 2.71
CA GLY A 296 7.68 -19.75 3.88
C GLY A 296 7.33 -18.61 4.84
N THR A 297 7.17 -17.39 4.31
CA THR A 297 6.78 -16.22 5.10
C THR A 297 5.37 -16.32 5.67
N TYR A 298 4.44 -16.94 4.94
CA TYR A 298 3.09 -17.22 5.42
C TYR A 298 3.10 -18.16 6.63
N LEU A 299 3.82 -19.29 6.54
CA LEU A 299 3.92 -20.24 7.66
C LEU A 299 4.58 -19.60 8.88
N PHE A 300 5.63 -18.79 8.66
CA PHE A 300 6.30 -18.08 9.74
C PHE A 300 5.41 -16.99 10.38
N ALA A 301 4.65 -16.25 9.57
CA ALA A 301 3.68 -15.26 10.05
C ALA A 301 2.56 -15.93 10.86
N MET A 302 2.03 -17.06 10.38
CA MET A 302 1.02 -17.84 11.10
C MET A 302 1.54 -18.34 12.44
N PHE A 303 2.76 -18.90 12.46
CA PHE A 303 3.42 -19.29 13.69
C PHE A 303 3.57 -18.11 14.67
N GLY A 304 4.01 -16.95 14.17
CA GLY A 304 4.14 -15.74 14.99
C GLY A 304 2.82 -15.21 15.53
N LEU A 305 1.73 -15.29 14.76
CA LEU A 305 0.38 -14.94 15.21
C LEU A 305 -0.11 -15.88 16.32
N LEU A 306 0.03 -17.20 16.12
CA LEU A 306 -0.33 -18.19 17.13
C LEU A 306 0.49 -18.04 18.41
N TYR A 307 1.79 -17.80 18.27
CA TYR A 307 2.66 -17.47 19.39
C TYR A 307 2.20 -16.18 20.10
N GLY A 308 1.82 -15.15 19.34
CA GLY A 308 1.26 -13.91 19.89
C GLY A 308 -0.04 -14.11 20.67
N CYS A 309 -0.90 -15.04 20.25
CA CYS A 309 -2.09 -15.44 21.00
C CYS A 309 -1.78 -16.18 22.30
N TRP A 310 -0.69 -16.96 22.33
CA TRP A 310 -0.27 -17.71 23.52
C TRP A 310 0.37 -16.83 24.59
N VAL A 311 1.09 -15.79 24.17
CA VAL A 311 1.85 -14.85 25.02
C VAL A 311 0.98 -14.12 26.03
#